data_AF-A0A9P3L776-F1
#
_entry.id   AF-A0A9P3L776-F1
#
_cell.length_a   1.000
_cell.length_b   1.000
_cell.length_c   1.000
_cell.angle_alpha   90.00
_cell.angle_beta   90.00
_cell.angle_gamma   90.00
#
_symmetry.space_group_name_H-M   'P 1'
#
loop_
_entity.id
_entity.type
_entity.pdbx_description
1 polymer ?
#
loop_
_entity_poly.entity_id
_entity_poly.type
_entity_poly.pdbx_seq_one_letter_code
_entity_poly.pdbx_strand_id
1 'polypeptide(L)'
;MLSSTLRTAARRSCASRRHVSTKMTAKSSKLASVAVPAPTALPEAKQRALIALYHQAETFITPENLEAEIDEEFIYRPLRHPGGLEREVLLRDLRSDLASRRMLPKVGDGKASMMHSRTQAQAADSYAWSGQKAPRDIRVMNALLGLEDVHKPGLEILEEEEERIQEHIRRDKKQSKRQK
;
A
#
# COMPACT_ATOMS: atom_id res chain seq x y z
N MET A 1 18.17 27.40 26.69
CA MET A 1 16.80 27.87 27.00
C MET A 1 15.81 26.94 26.30
N LEU A 2 14.98 26.26 27.09
CA LEU A 2 13.96 25.30 26.66
C LEU A 2 12.60 26.00 26.63
N SER A 3 11.86 25.92 25.52
CA SER A 3 10.39 26.09 25.49
C SER A 3 9.90 26.02 24.02
N SER A 4 9.23 24.95 23.61
CA SER A 4 7.75 24.84 23.58
C SER A 4 7.12 25.45 22.32
N THR A 5 6.94 24.63 21.29
CA THR A 5 5.83 24.77 20.31
C THR A 5 5.38 23.40 19.77
N LEU A 6 4.98 22.48 20.66
CA LEU A 6 4.10 21.37 20.28
C LEU A 6 2.69 21.75 20.67
N ARG A 7 1.97 22.42 19.77
CA ARG A 7 0.54 22.65 19.94
C ARG A 7 -0.19 22.55 18.60
N THR A 8 -1.22 21.71 18.62
CA THR A 8 -2.42 21.76 17.76
C THR A 8 -2.36 21.10 16.37
N ALA A 9 -2.57 19.78 16.34
CA ALA A 9 -3.18 19.11 15.18
C ALA A 9 -3.90 17.82 15.61
N ALA A 10 -4.94 17.94 16.42
CA ALA A 10 -5.78 16.80 16.82
C ALA A 10 -7.26 17.20 16.86
N ARG A 11 -7.88 17.44 15.70
CA ARG A 11 -9.36 17.56 15.58
C ARG A 11 -9.84 17.27 14.17
N ARG A 12 -9.84 16.00 13.74
CA ARG A 12 -10.81 15.45 12.76
C ARG A 12 -10.94 13.93 12.97
N SER A 13 -11.54 13.51 14.07
CA SER A 13 -12.15 12.18 14.13
C SER A 13 -13.43 12.22 13.30
N CYS A 14 -13.39 11.67 12.10
CA CYS A 14 -14.62 11.29 11.41
C CYS A 14 -15.31 10.21 12.27
N ALA A 15 -16.53 10.52 12.70
CA ALA A 15 -17.37 9.60 13.44
C ALA A 15 -17.62 8.36 12.57
N SER A 16 -16.91 7.27 12.85
CA SER A 16 -17.24 5.97 12.30
C SER A 16 -18.59 5.56 12.87
N ARG A 17 -19.63 5.63 12.03
CA ARG A 17 -20.96 5.10 12.33
C ARG A 17 -20.82 3.59 12.55
N ARG A 18 -20.85 3.17 13.81
CA ARG A 18 -21.05 1.76 14.15
C ARG A 18 -22.46 1.38 13.72
N HIS A 19 -22.59 0.54 12.70
CA HIS A 19 -23.81 -0.22 12.46
C HIS A 19 -23.88 -1.32 13.53
N VAL A 20 -24.54 -1.00 14.65
CA VAL A 20 -24.91 -2.00 15.65
C VAL A 20 -26.21 -2.63 15.16
N SER A 21 -26.13 -3.85 14.61
CA SER A 21 -27.31 -4.64 14.23
C SER A 21 -28.16 -4.89 15.47
N THR A 22 -29.26 -4.13 15.57
CA THR A 22 -30.18 -4.20 16.69
C THR A 22 -31.30 -5.15 16.31
N LYS A 23 -31.39 -6.29 17.01
CA LYS A 23 -32.57 -7.12 17.26
C LYS A 23 -33.48 -7.38 16.04
N MET A 24 -33.46 -8.61 15.54
CA MET A 24 -34.49 -9.13 14.66
C MET A 24 -35.85 -9.08 15.38
N THR A 25 -36.66 -8.09 15.06
CA THR A 25 -38.10 -8.14 15.33
C THR A 25 -38.70 -9.14 14.36
N ALA A 26 -39.18 -10.26 14.89
CA ALA A 26 -39.95 -11.25 14.16
C ALA A 26 -41.20 -10.59 13.55
N LYS A 27 -41.11 -10.16 12.30
CA LYS A 27 -42.30 -9.89 11.48
C LYS A 27 -42.83 -11.24 11.05
N SER A 28 -43.85 -11.70 11.78
CA SER A 28 -44.82 -12.69 11.33
C SER A 28 -45.46 -12.17 10.03
N SER A 29 -44.88 -12.52 8.89
CA SER A 29 -45.56 -12.44 7.61
C SER A 29 -46.53 -13.61 7.54
N LYS A 30 -47.81 -13.30 7.67
CA LYS A 30 -48.94 -14.17 7.36
C LYS A 30 -48.67 -14.97 6.08
N LEU A 31 -48.97 -16.26 6.19
CA LEU A 31 -49.04 -17.26 5.14
C LEU A 31 -49.70 -16.69 3.86
N ALA A 32 -48.88 -16.43 2.84
CA ALA A 32 -49.29 -16.59 1.46
C ALA A 32 -48.77 -17.97 1.04
N SER A 33 -49.67 -18.95 0.99
CA SER A 33 -49.44 -20.25 0.40
C SER A 33 -49.22 -20.08 -1.11
N VAL A 34 -48.04 -19.63 -1.49
CA VAL A 34 -47.54 -19.76 -2.85
C VAL A 34 -46.98 -21.16 -2.92
N ALA A 35 -47.66 -22.02 -3.66
CA ALA A 35 -47.20 -23.35 -4.01
C ALA A 35 -45.75 -23.24 -4.49
N VAL A 36 -44.83 -23.86 -3.74
CA VAL A 36 -43.42 -23.97 -4.11
C VAL A 36 -43.34 -25.12 -5.13
N PRO A 37 -43.16 -24.88 -6.44
CA PRO A 37 -42.62 -25.94 -7.28
C PRO A 37 -41.19 -26.16 -6.79
N ALA A 38 -40.90 -27.37 -6.31
CA ALA A 38 -39.57 -27.75 -5.87
C ALA A 38 -38.56 -27.44 -6.99
N PRO A 39 -37.57 -26.54 -6.79
CA PRO A 39 -36.42 -26.50 -7.66
C PRO A 39 -35.50 -27.62 -7.18
N THR A 40 -35.68 -28.83 -7.70
CA THR A 40 -34.79 -29.97 -7.43
C THR A 40 -33.37 -29.77 -7.99
N ALA A 41 -33.08 -28.64 -8.63
CA ALA A 41 -31.75 -28.28 -9.10
C ALA A 41 -31.32 -26.90 -8.57
N LEU A 42 -30.29 -26.89 -7.71
CA LEU A 42 -29.53 -25.69 -7.38
C LEU A 42 -28.93 -25.10 -8.65
N PRO A 43 -28.87 -23.76 -8.80
CA PRO A 43 -28.12 -23.13 -9.89
C PRO A 43 -26.68 -23.65 -9.95
N GLU A 44 -26.17 -23.89 -11.15
CA GLU A 44 -24.85 -24.50 -11.39
C GLU A 44 -23.72 -23.78 -10.62
N ALA A 45 -23.75 -22.44 -10.57
CA ALA A 45 -22.79 -21.65 -9.80
C ALA A 45 -22.81 -21.99 -8.30
N LYS A 46 -23.99 -22.24 -7.72
CA LYS A 46 -24.13 -22.62 -6.30
C LYS A 46 -23.70 -24.07 -6.07
N GLN A 47 -23.93 -24.97 -7.02
CA GLN A 47 -23.44 -26.35 -6.95
C GLN A 47 -21.91 -26.38 -6.95
N ARG A 48 -21.27 -25.64 -7.87
CA ARG A 48 -19.81 -25.51 -7.91
C ARG A 48 -19.25 -24.89 -6.62
N ALA A 49 -19.91 -23.87 -6.09
CA ALA A 49 -19.51 -23.26 -4.81
C ALA A 49 -19.66 -24.23 -3.62
N LEU A 50 -20.71 -25.05 -3.60
CA LEU A 50 -20.89 -26.09 -2.58
C LEU A 50 -19.83 -27.20 -2.68
N ILE A 51 -19.48 -27.61 -3.90
CA ILE A 51 -18.40 -28.58 -4.14
C ILE A 51 -17.06 -27.99 -3.68
N ALA A 52 -16.79 -26.72 -4.00
CA ALA A 52 -15.58 -26.03 -3.52
C ALA A 52 -15.53 -25.97 -1.98
N LEU A 53 -16.67 -25.65 -1.34
CA LEU A 53 -16.78 -25.64 0.11
C LEU A 53 -16.58 -27.04 0.71
N TYR A 54 -17.13 -28.08 0.08
CA TYR A 54 -16.93 -29.47 0.50
C TYR A 54 -15.45 -29.87 0.50
N HIS A 55 -14.69 -29.50 -0.54
CA HIS A 55 -13.25 -29.74 -0.58
C HIS A 55 -12.45 -28.88 0.42
N GLN A 56 -12.97 -27.70 0.79
CA GLN A 56 -12.36 -26.85 1.81
C GLN A 56 -12.74 -27.27 3.24
N ALA A 57 -13.80 -28.05 3.41
CA ALA A 57 -14.32 -28.43 4.73
C ALA A 57 -13.36 -29.32 5.52
N GLU A 58 -12.47 -30.06 4.84
CA GLU A 58 -11.42 -30.86 5.48
C GLU A 58 -10.44 -29.99 6.27
N THR A 59 -10.22 -28.75 5.86
CA THR A 59 -9.34 -27.79 6.56
C THR A 59 -10.10 -26.88 7.52
N PHE A 60 -11.36 -27.18 7.84
CA PHE A 60 -12.13 -26.37 8.79
C PHE A 60 -11.75 -26.68 10.23
N ILE A 61 -11.78 -25.63 11.04
CA ILE A 61 -11.48 -25.72 12.46
C ILE A 61 -12.66 -26.39 13.18
N THR A 62 -12.37 -27.54 13.78
CA THR A 62 -13.23 -28.32 14.66
C THR A 62 -12.69 -28.25 16.08
N PRO A 63 -13.50 -28.56 17.12
CA PRO A 63 -13.01 -28.54 18.50
C PRO A 63 -11.82 -29.48 18.74
N GLU A 64 -11.70 -30.56 17.96
CA GLU A 64 -10.65 -31.56 18.07
C GLU A 64 -9.31 -31.11 17.45
N ASN A 65 -9.35 -30.28 16.39
CA ASN A 65 -8.14 -29.77 15.72
C ASN A 65 -7.76 -28.33 16.11
N LEU A 66 -8.58 -27.66 16.93
CA LEU A 66 -8.41 -26.26 17.30
C LEU A 66 -7.05 -25.98 17.98
N GLU A 67 -6.64 -26.82 18.93
CA GLU A 67 -5.39 -26.62 19.68
C GLU A 67 -4.18 -26.72 18.75
N ALA A 68 -4.16 -27.73 17.87
CA ALA A 68 -3.11 -27.91 16.88
C ALA A 68 -3.06 -26.74 15.86
N GLU A 69 -4.21 -26.22 15.45
CA GLU A 69 -4.28 -25.09 14.51
C GLU A 69 -3.81 -23.78 15.16
N ILE A 70 -4.08 -23.58 16.45
CA ILE A 70 -3.53 -22.44 17.23
C ILE A 70 -1.99 -22.54 17.24
N ASP A 71 -1.43 -23.70 17.55
CA ASP A 71 0.03 -23.86 17.56
C ASP A 71 0.63 -23.67 16.16
N GLU A 72 0.02 -24.21 15.10
CA GLU A 72 0.41 -23.96 13.71
C GLU A 72 0.39 -22.48 13.34
N GLU A 73 -0.65 -21.72 13.70
CA GLU A 73 -0.76 -20.31 13.37
C GLU A 73 0.17 -19.40 14.19
N PHE A 74 0.38 -19.68 15.48
CA PHE A 74 1.16 -18.80 16.36
C PHE A 74 2.63 -19.19 16.50
N ILE A 75 2.96 -20.47 16.38
CA ILE A 75 4.33 -20.98 16.54
C ILE A 75 4.94 -21.26 15.18
N TYR A 76 4.28 -22.04 14.33
CA TYR A 76 4.94 -22.60 13.14
C TYR A 76 4.83 -21.69 11.90
N ARG A 77 3.71 -20.99 11.71
CA ARG A 77 3.50 -20.09 10.56
C ARG A 77 4.47 -18.90 10.54
N PRO A 78 4.78 -18.22 11.66
CA PRO A 78 5.79 -17.16 11.68
C PRO A 78 7.20 -17.69 11.37
N LEU A 79 7.48 -18.96 11.70
CA LEU A 79 8.75 -19.62 11.37
C LEU A 79 8.85 -20.00 9.89
N ARG A 80 7.74 -20.44 9.26
CA ARG A 80 7.68 -20.83 7.84
C ARG A 80 7.60 -19.63 6.90
N HIS A 81 7.04 -18.51 7.36
CA HIS A 81 6.94 -17.26 6.60
C HIS A 81 7.59 -16.12 7.39
N PRO A 82 8.93 -16.00 7.36
CA PRO A 82 9.67 -14.98 8.10
C PRO A 82 9.38 -13.53 7.65
N GLY A 83 8.52 -13.33 6.65
CA GLY A 83 8.03 -12.00 6.24
C GLY A 83 7.01 -11.37 7.20
N GLY A 84 6.43 -12.14 8.15
CA GLY A 84 5.39 -11.66 9.07
C GLY A 84 5.90 -11.20 10.44
N LEU A 85 7.01 -11.75 10.92
CA LEU A 85 7.76 -11.18 12.05
C LEU A 85 8.62 -10.09 11.44
N GLU A 86 8.15 -8.84 11.50
CA GLU A 86 8.94 -7.69 11.05
C GLU A 86 10.37 -7.87 11.57
N ARG A 87 11.32 -8.14 10.68
CA ARG A 87 12.74 -8.12 11.02
C ARG A 87 12.97 -6.75 11.62
N GLU A 88 13.08 -6.70 12.95
CA GLU A 88 13.20 -5.44 13.66
C GLU A 88 14.35 -4.67 13.03
N VAL A 89 14.02 -3.55 12.37
CA VAL A 89 15.03 -2.80 11.65
C VAL A 89 15.93 -2.18 12.71
N LEU A 90 17.14 -2.70 12.84
CA LEU A 90 18.11 -2.23 13.81
C LEU A 90 18.35 -0.74 13.60
N LEU A 91 18.52 0.01 14.69
CA LEU A 91 18.78 1.45 14.65
C LEU A 91 19.98 1.81 13.76
N ARG A 92 20.99 0.92 13.71
CA ARG A 92 22.16 1.07 12.84
C ARG A 92 21.76 1.09 11.37
N ASP A 93 20.89 0.17 10.97
CA ASP A 93 20.47 -0.01 9.58
C ASP A 93 19.57 1.16 9.15
N LEU A 94 18.72 1.67 10.06
CA LEU A 94 17.97 2.91 9.85
C LEU A 94 18.87 4.13 9.64
N ARG A 95 19.97 4.23 10.41
CA ARG A 95 20.94 5.33 10.29
C ARG A 95 21.71 5.25 8.98
N SER A 96 22.13 4.06 8.55
CA SER A 96 22.77 3.89 7.25
C SER A 96 21.82 4.21 6.10
N ASP A 97 20.56 3.76 6.19
CA ASP A 97 19.54 4.09 5.19
C ASP A 97 19.30 5.60 5.08
N LEU A 98 19.23 6.29 6.23
CA LEU A 98 19.06 7.73 6.28
C LEU A 98 20.26 8.44 5.64
N ALA A 99 21.49 8.02 5.97
CA ALA A 99 22.70 8.57 5.37
C ALA A 99 22.69 8.39 3.85
N SER A 100 22.41 7.18 3.36
CA SER A 100 22.29 6.88 1.92
C SER A 100 21.24 7.75 1.22
N ARG A 101 20.09 7.98 1.85
CA ARG A 101 19.04 8.88 1.34
C ARG A 101 19.44 10.34 1.27
N ARG A 102 20.31 10.81 2.19
CA ARG A 102 20.82 12.19 2.20
C ARG A 102 21.87 12.44 1.12
N MET A 103 22.63 11.40 0.76
CA MET A 103 23.65 11.48 -0.29
C MET A 103 23.07 11.47 -1.70
N LEU A 104 21.83 11.01 -1.86
CA LEU A 104 21.16 10.97 -3.15
C LEU A 104 20.75 12.39 -3.62
N PRO A 105 20.89 12.69 -4.92
CA PRO A 105 20.35 13.90 -5.52
C PRO A 105 18.86 14.05 -5.21
N LYS A 106 18.42 15.28 -4.91
CA LYS A 106 17.00 15.56 -4.61
C LYS A 106 16.09 15.36 -5.83
N VAL A 107 16.66 15.49 -7.03
CA VAL A 107 16.01 15.38 -8.35
C VAL A 107 16.76 14.32 -9.14
N GLY A 108 16.03 13.44 -9.84
CA GLY A 108 16.60 12.39 -10.71
C GLY A 108 16.28 10.94 -10.27
N ASP A 109 16.65 9.99 -11.15
CA ASP A 109 16.24 8.59 -11.09
C ASP A 109 16.75 7.83 -9.86
N GLY A 110 17.84 8.29 -9.22
CA GLY A 110 18.44 7.60 -8.08
C GLY A 110 17.50 7.45 -6.88
N LYS A 111 16.67 8.48 -6.59
CA LYS A 111 15.74 8.46 -5.46
C LYS A 111 14.47 7.68 -5.79
N ALA A 112 13.98 7.83 -7.01
CA ALA A 112 12.77 7.16 -7.45
C ALA A 112 13.03 5.65 -7.65
N SER A 113 14.21 5.24 -8.14
CA SER A 113 14.63 3.83 -8.31
C SER A 113 14.69 3.07 -6.97
N MET A 114 15.22 3.70 -5.92
CA MET A 114 15.18 3.15 -4.56
C MET A 114 13.76 3.00 -4.00
N MET A 115 12.85 3.93 -4.33
CA MET A 115 11.46 3.81 -3.92
C MET A 115 10.78 2.64 -4.63
N HIS A 116 11.03 2.48 -5.93
CA HIS A 116 10.48 1.38 -6.74
C HIS A 116 10.94 0.00 -6.27
N SER A 117 12.24 -0.18 -6.01
CA SER A 117 12.79 -1.43 -5.48
C SER A 117 12.14 -1.83 -4.15
N ARG A 118 11.85 -0.86 -3.28
CA ARG A 118 11.10 -1.12 -2.04
C ARG A 118 9.64 -1.49 -2.30
N THR A 119 8.92 -0.76 -3.16
CA THR A 119 7.53 -1.11 -3.47
C THR A 119 7.40 -2.45 -4.19
N GLN A 120 8.36 -2.85 -5.04
CA GLN A 120 8.31 -4.14 -5.74
C GLN A 120 8.60 -5.30 -4.78
N ALA A 121 9.57 -5.14 -3.87
CA ALA A 121 9.81 -6.11 -2.80
C ALA A 121 8.62 -6.20 -1.82
N GLN A 122 7.93 -5.09 -1.56
CA GLN A 122 6.78 -5.04 -0.65
C GLN A 122 5.41 -5.31 -1.31
N ALA A 123 5.36 -5.49 -2.63
CA ALA A 123 4.14 -5.92 -3.32
C ALA A 123 3.93 -7.44 -3.22
N ALA A 124 5.01 -8.20 -3.02
CA ALA A 124 4.94 -9.64 -2.73
C ALA A 124 4.42 -9.93 -1.30
N ASP A 125 4.70 -9.03 -0.35
CA ASP A 125 4.22 -9.11 1.03
C ASP A 125 3.01 -8.19 1.24
N SER A 126 1.83 -8.72 0.92
CA SER A 126 0.51 -8.05 1.07
C SER A 126 0.14 -7.60 2.51
N TYR A 127 1.05 -7.72 3.47
CA TYR A 127 0.84 -7.44 4.90
C TYR A 127 1.57 -6.20 5.44
N ALA A 128 2.36 -5.48 4.63
CA ALA A 128 3.09 -4.30 5.11
C ALA A 128 2.18 -3.05 5.19
N TRP A 129 1.42 -2.90 6.27
CA TRP A 129 0.60 -1.71 6.57
C TRP A 129 1.38 -0.39 6.46
N SER A 130 2.69 -0.41 6.76
CA SER A 130 3.57 0.76 6.77
C SER A 130 4.41 0.96 5.49
N GLY A 131 4.47 -0.04 4.61
CA GLY A 131 5.35 -0.06 3.44
C GLY A 131 4.75 0.61 2.19
N GLN A 132 3.43 0.51 2.05
CA GLN A 132 2.72 1.03 0.89
C GLN A 132 2.36 2.51 1.12
N LYS A 133 3.02 3.43 0.41
CA LYS A 133 2.54 4.82 0.33
C LYS A 133 1.20 4.82 -0.40
N ALA A 134 0.20 5.50 0.18
CA ALA A 134 -1.09 5.63 -0.47
C ALA A 134 -0.92 6.25 -1.87
N PRO A 135 -1.72 5.87 -2.87
CA PRO A 135 -1.64 6.42 -4.23
C PRO A 135 -1.74 7.95 -4.25
N ARG A 136 -2.44 8.53 -3.27
CA ARG A 136 -2.49 9.97 -3.02
C ARG A 136 -1.12 10.57 -2.72
N ASP A 137 -0.34 9.95 -1.84
CA ASP A 137 0.96 10.46 -1.41
C ASP A 137 1.98 10.41 -2.54
N ILE A 138 1.88 9.39 -3.40
CA ILE A 138 2.69 9.29 -4.62
C ILE A 138 2.38 10.47 -5.55
N ARG A 139 1.10 10.77 -5.79
CA ARG A 139 0.70 11.91 -6.63
C ARG A 139 1.16 13.26 -6.06
N VAL A 140 1.01 13.46 -4.76
CA VAL A 140 1.48 14.70 -4.09
C VAL A 140 3.00 14.84 -4.23
N MET A 141 3.74 13.75 -4.02
CA MET A 141 5.18 13.75 -4.15
C MET A 141 5.63 14.00 -5.60
N ASN A 142 4.95 13.39 -6.58
CA ASN A 142 5.21 13.61 -7.99
C ASN A 142 4.98 15.08 -8.36
N ALA A 143 3.85 15.67 -7.96
CA ALA A 143 3.57 17.08 -8.20
C ALA A 143 4.62 18.01 -7.57
N LEU A 144 5.06 17.72 -6.34
CA LEU A 144 6.07 18.54 -5.64
C LEU A 144 7.47 18.43 -6.26
N LEU A 145 7.75 17.32 -6.94
CA LEU A 145 9.00 17.07 -7.65
C LEU A 145 8.91 17.38 -9.15
N GLY A 146 7.74 17.83 -9.64
CA GLY A 146 7.44 18.05 -11.05
C GLY A 146 7.62 16.79 -11.91
N LEU A 147 7.24 15.63 -11.37
CA LEU A 147 7.21 14.36 -12.11
C LEU A 147 5.78 14.11 -12.63
N GLU A 148 5.63 13.67 -13.88
CA GLU A 148 4.34 13.32 -14.48
C GLU A 148 3.93 11.88 -14.10
N ASP A 149 4.91 11.00 -14.05
CA ASP A 149 4.77 9.59 -13.71
C ASP A 149 5.97 9.13 -12.88
N VAL A 150 5.94 7.90 -12.37
CA VAL A 150 7.08 7.39 -11.61
C VAL A 150 8.32 7.37 -12.50
N HIS A 151 9.33 8.17 -12.12
CA HIS A 151 10.59 8.41 -12.84
C HIS A 151 10.51 9.25 -14.12
N LYS A 152 9.37 9.83 -14.48
CA LYS A 152 9.27 10.69 -15.67
C LYS A 152 9.24 12.16 -15.25
N PRO A 153 10.29 12.95 -15.54
CA PRO A 153 10.23 14.39 -15.33
C PRO A 153 9.10 14.99 -16.17
N GLY A 154 8.36 15.93 -15.58
CA GLY A 154 7.32 16.66 -16.27
C GLY A 154 7.90 17.55 -17.36
N LEU A 155 7.09 17.80 -18.38
CA LEU A 155 7.46 18.60 -19.55
C LEU A 155 8.04 19.97 -19.16
N GLU A 156 7.44 20.63 -18.17
CA GLU A 156 7.89 21.95 -17.67
C GLU A 156 9.36 21.96 -17.22
N ILE A 157 9.82 20.88 -16.55
CA ILE A 157 11.22 20.76 -16.11
C ILE A 157 12.15 20.58 -17.31
N LEU A 158 11.72 19.82 -18.32
CA LEU A 158 12.53 19.57 -19.50
C LEU A 158 12.68 20.82 -20.35
N GLU A 159 11.62 21.61 -20.49
CA GLU A 159 11.66 22.90 -21.18
C GLU A 159 12.58 23.90 -20.47
N GLU A 160 12.53 23.97 -19.13
CA GLU A 160 13.41 24.85 -18.35
C GLU A 160 14.90 24.45 -18.48
N GLU A 161 15.21 23.15 -18.41
CA GLU A 161 16.59 22.69 -18.58
C GLU A 161 17.07 22.84 -20.02
N GLU A 162 16.21 22.67 -21.03
CA GLU A 162 16.55 22.96 -22.42
C GLU A 162 16.95 24.42 -22.58
N GLU A 163 16.13 25.35 -22.10
CA GLU A 163 16.42 26.79 -22.17
C GLU A 163 17.75 27.12 -21.48
N ARG A 164 17.98 26.57 -20.28
CA ARG A 164 19.22 26.76 -19.52
C ARG A 164 20.45 26.26 -20.28
N ILE A 165 20.37 25.07 -20.89
CA ILE A 165 21.45 24.50 -21.71
C ILE A 165 21.72 25.36 -22.94
N GLN A 166 20.67 25.82 -23.63
CA GLN A 166 20.81 26.70 -24.80
C GLN A 166 21.49 28.02 -24.43
N GLU A 167 21.14 28.61 -23.28
CA GLU A 167 21.82 29.80 -22.79
C GLU A 167 23.31 29.58 -22.52
N HIS A 168 23.66 28.46 -21.87
CA HIS A 168 25.06 28.08 -21.63
C HIS A 168 25.84 27.95 -22.93
N ILE A 169 25.29 27.23 -23.91
CA ILE A 169 25.91 27.08 -25.24
C ILE A 169 26.09 28.45 -25.91
N ARG A 170 25.11 29.36 -25.77
CA ARG A 170 25.19 30.71 -26.35
C ARG A 170 26.26 31.56 -25.65
N ARG A 171 26.41 31.46 -24.32
CA ARG A 171 27.46 32.14 -23.55
C ARG A 171 28.85 31.65 -23.96
N ASP A 172 29.04 30.34 -24.07
CA ASP A 172 30.31 29.73 -24.45
C ASP A 172 30.73 30.12 -25.88
N LYS A 173 29.78 30.12 -26.83
CA LYS A 173 30.01 30.62 -28.20
C LYS A 173 30.43 32.09 -28.22
N LYS A 174 29.86 32.93 -27.37
CA LYS A 174 30.24 34.35 -27.26
C LYS A 174 31.64 34.50 -26.65
N GLN A 175 31.98 33.73 -25.62
CA GLN A 175 33.30 33.79 -25.00
C GLN A 175 34.41 33.29 -25.94
N SER A 176 34.17 32.19 -26.66
CA SER A 176 35.10 31.68 -27.68
C SER A 176 35.39 32.69 -28.79
N LYS A 177 34.37 33.46 -29.23
CA LYS A 177 34.53 34.52 -30.23
C LYS A 177 35.28 35.76 -29.71
N ARG A 178 35.38 35.97 -28.39
CA ARG A 178 36.10 37.12 -27.80
C ARG A 178 37.58 36.83 -27.55
N GLN A 179 38.01 35.57 -27.64
CA GLN A 179 39.40 35.15 -27.45
C GLN A 179 40.17 34.96 -28.78
N LYS A 180 39.50 35.15 -29.91
CA LYS A 180 40.12 35.28 -31.24
C LYS A 180 40.11 36.74 -31.65
#